data_AF-A0AA39DJF0-F1
#
_entry.id   AF-A0AA39DJF0-F1
#
_cell.length_a   1.000
_cell.length_b   1.000
_cell.length_c   1.000
_cell.angle_alpha   90.00
_cell.angle_beta   90.00
_cell.angle_gamma   90.00
#
_symmetry.space_group_name_H-M   'P 1'
#
loop_
_entity.id
_entity.type
_entity.pdbx_description
1 polymer ?
#
loop_
_entity_poly.entity_id
_entity_poly.type
_entity_poly.pdbx_seq_one_letter_code
_entity_poly.pdbx_strand_id
1 'polypeptide(L)'
;MGLLFKPMFLSLLLFLLWHQTKAENFSNANATRLSRARELAGRCNFFRGKWVYDSSYPLYDSSSCPFIDPEFDCIKYGRPDKQYLKYRWQPLSCNLPRFNGLDFLERWRGKRIMFVGDSLSFNQWQSLSCMIHSSVPNARTSLMKSGPLSSLTFEDYGVKLMLYRTTYLVDLVKENVGRVLKLDSIQSGNAWKGMDMLIFNTWHWWTHTGRTQPWDYVQDRNKLYKDMNRLIAYYKGLTTWARWVNINVDPSKTKVFFQGISPTHYE
;
A
#
# COMPACT_ATOMS: atom_id res chain seq x y z
N MET A 1 -37.33 8.82 -58.48
CA MET A 1 -38.42 7.91 -58.88
C MET A 1 -38.30 6.67 -58.02
N GLY A 2 -39.05 6.43 -56.95
CA GLY A 2 -40.40 6.86 -56.63
C GLY A 2 -41.38 5.73 -56.96
N LEU A 3 -41.46 4.69 -56.13
CA LEU A 3 -42.61 3.78 -56.08
C LEU A 3 -42.88 3.37 -54.63
N LEU A 4 -43.93 3.97 -54.08
CA LEU A 4 -44.60 3.65 -52.83
C LEU A 4 -45.73 2.66 -53.14
N PHE A 5 -45.77 1.53 -52.45
CA PHE A 5 -46.99 0.77 -52.22
C PHE A 5 -47.08 0.41 -50.73
N LYS A 6 -48.11 0.96 -50.07
CA LYS A 6 -48.72 0.50 -48.81
C LYS A 6 -50.00 -0.29 -49.19
N PRO A 7 -50.75 -0.87 -48.24
CA PRO A 7 -50.37 -1.77 -47.15
C PRO A 7 -51.27 -3.03 -47.15
N MET A 8 -50.87 -4.11 -46.47
CA MET A 8 -51.82 -5.13 -46.03
C MET A 8 -51.65 -5.32 -44.52
N PHE A 9 -52.70 -4.97 -43.79
CA PHE A 9 -52.79 -5.07 -42.35
C PHE A 9 -53.47 -6.40 -41.98
N LEU A 10 -53.14 -6.85 -40.76
CA LEU A 10 -53.86 -7.78 -39.88
C LEU A 10 -53.51 -9.28 -39.90
N SER A 11 -53.19 -9.70 -38.67
CA SER A 11 -53.33 -11.02 -38.05
C SER A 11 -52.11 -11.96 -38.07
N LEU A 12 -51.18 -11.72 -37.14
CA LEU A 12 -50.69 -12.78 -36.25
C LEU A 12 -50.05 -12.17 -34.98
N LEU A 13 -50.86 -11.44 -34.22
CA LEU A 13 -50.60 -11.14 -32.81
C LEU A 13 -51.28 -12.25 -32.01
N LEU A 14 -50.50 -13.17 -31.45
CA LEU A 14 -50.77 -14.00 -30.26
C LEU A 14 -49.93 -15.29 -30.32
N PHE A 15 -48.61 -15.21 -30.10
CA PHE A 15 -47.78 -16.32 -29.56
C PHE A 15 -46.41 -15.84 -29.05
N LEU A 16 -46.34 -14.61 -28.52
CA LEU A 16 -45.15 -14.08 -27.84
C LEU A 16 -45.51 -13.58 -26.45
N LEU A 17 -45.97 -14.49 -25.59
CA LEU A 17 -45.98 -14.26 -24.15
C LEU A 17 -45.57 -15.53 -23.43
N TRP A 18 -44.59 -15.35 -22.55
CA TRP A 18 -44.20 -16.19 -21.42
C TRP A 18 -43.17 -17.30 -21.64
N HIS A 19 -41.94 -16.86 -21.92
CA HIS A 19 -40.81 -17.28 -21.08
C HIS A 19 -40.15 -16.04 -20.47
N GLN A 20 -40.79 -15.46 -19.45
CA GLN A 20 -40.05 -14.72 -18.44
C GLN A 20 -39.34 -15.78 -17.60
N THR A 21 -38.07 -16.04 -17.90
CA THR A 21 -37.17 -16.67 -16.94
C THR A 21 -37.11 -15.75 -15.73
N LYS A 22 -37.74 -16.16 -14.61
CA LYS A 22 -37.45 -15.58 -13.30
C LYS A 22 -35.95 -15.76 -13.07
N ALA A 23 -35.19 -14.69 -13.20
CA ALA A 23 -33.87 -14.63 -12.59
C ALA A 23 -34.10 -14.67 -11.09
N GLU A 24 -33.90 -15.83 -10.48
CA GLU A 24 -33.83 -15.95 -9.03
C GLU A 24 -32.72 -15.03 -8.55
N ASN A 25 -33.10 -14.02 -7.77
CA ASN A 25 -32.17 -13.15 -7.07
C ASN A 25 -31.41 -14.01 -6.04
N PHE A 26 -30.30 -14.60 -6.48
CA PHE A 26 -29.28 -15.11 -5.57
C PHE A 26 -28.65 -13.89 -4.89
N SER A 27 -29.20 -13.52 -3.73
CA SER A 27 -28.62 -12.53 -2.83
C SER A 27 -27.28 -13.08 -2.31
N ASN A 28 -26.21 -12.87 -3.06
CA ASN A 28 -24.86 -13.16 -2.63
C ASN A 28 -24.51 -12.21 -1.48
N ALA A 29 -24.51 -12.73 -0.25
CA ALA A 29 -24.10 -11.98 0.95
C ALA A 29 -22.69 -11.35 0.82
N ASN A 30 -21.85 -11.88 -0.08
CA ASN A 30 -20.55 -11.30 -0.42
C ASN A 30 -20.66 -10.07 -1.34
N ALA A 31 -21.62 -10.04 -2.27
CA ALA A 31 -21.84 -8.90 -3.15
C ALA A 31 -22.44 -7.71 -2.39
N THR A 32 -23.33 -7.96 -1.42
CA THR A 32 -23.89 -6.93 -0.53
C THR A 32 -22.87 -6.41 0.50
N ARG A 33 -21.93 -7.25 0.96
CA ARG A 33 -20.80 -6.79 1.78
C ARG A 33 -19.82 -5.92 0.97
N LEU A 34 -19.52 -6.30 -0.27
CA LEU A 34 -18.66 -5.51 -1.18
C LEU A 34 -19.30 -4.18 -1.58
N SER A 35 -20.62 -4.14 -1.81
CA SER A 35 -21.34 -2.90 -2.13
C SER A 35 -21.40 -1.96 -0.93
N ARG A 36 -21.66 -2.47 0.29
CA ARG A 36 -21.66 -1.69 1.53
C ARG A 36 -20.28 -1.15 1.89
N ALA A 37 -19.21 -1.93 1.64
CA ALA A 37 -17.83 -1.46 1.82
C ALA A 37 -17.46 -0.35 0.81
N ARG A 38 -17.91 -0.47 -0.45
CA ARG A 38 -17.76 0.59 -1.47
C ARG A 38 -18.57 1.85 -1.12
N GLU A 39 -19.78 1.69 -0.59
CA GLU A 39 -20.63 2.82 -0.17
C GLU A 39 -20.07 3.53 1.07
N LEU A 40 -19.54 2.78 2.05
CA LEU A 40 -18.81 3.32 3.20
C LEU A 40 -17.51 4.03 2.76
N ALA A 41 -16.79 3.52 1.76
CA ALA A 41 -15.62 4.19 1.20
C ALA A 41 -15.97 5.51 0.50
N GLY A 42 -17.19 5.64 -0.04
CA GLY A 42 -17.70 6.90 -0.61
C GLY A 42 -18.16 7.94 0.42
N ARG A 43 -18.58 7.51 1.63
CA ARG A 43 -19.09 8.40 2.70
C ARG A 43 -18.10 8.64 3.84
N CYS A 44 -17.11 7.78 4.04
CA CYS A 44 -16.09 7.95 5.06
C CYS A 44 -14.70 8.19 4.47
N ASN A 45 -14.28 9.46 4.49
CA ASN A 45 -12.91 9.81 4.19
C ASN A 45 -12.03 9.54 5.42
N PHE A 46 -11.26 8.45 5.38
CA PHE A 46 -10.36 8.04 6.48
C PHE A 46 -9.25 9.05 6.78
N PHE A 47 -8.95 9.98 5.88
CA PHE A 47 -7.87 10.97 6.03
C PHE A 47 -8.35 12.30 6.61
N ARG A 48 -9.65 12.47 6.85
CA ARG A 48 -10.23 13.64 7.52
C ARG A 48 -10.76 13.27 8.88
N GLY A 49 -10.13 13.79 9.92
CA GLY A 49 -10.32 13.34 11.29
C GLY A 49 -9.56 14.20 12.27
N LYS A 50 -9.45 13.69 13.49
CA LYS A 50 -8.64 14.27 14.56
C LYS A 50 -7.99 13.15 15.37
N TRP A 51 -6.87 13.49 15.99
CA TRP A 51 -6.31 12.65 17.04
C TRP A 51 -7.18 12.75 18.28
N VAL A 52 -7.50 11.61 18.88
CA VAL A 52 -8.25 11.52 20.14
C VAL A 52 -7.47 10.67 21.13
N TYR A 53 -7.50 11.10 22.39
CA TYR A 53 -6.93 10.31 23.48
C TYR A 53 -7.75 9.03 23.67
N ASP A 54 -7.06 7.91 23.85
CA ASP A 54 -7.62 6.60 24.12
C ASP A 54 -6.73 5.86 25.14
N SER A 55 -7.28 5.62 26.32
CA SER A 55 -6.54 4.97 27.42
C SER A 55 -6.13 3.53 27.10
N SER A 56 -6.84 2.87 26.16
CA SER A 56 -6.59 1.49 25.73
C SER A 56 -5.43 1.35 24.73
N TYR A 57 -4.86 2.45 24.25
CA TYR A 57 -3.64 2.45 23.43
C TYR A 57 -2.38 2.38 24.32
N PRO A 58 -1.20 2.01 23.80
CA PRO A 58 -0.90 1.59 22.43
C PRO A 58 -1.45 0.20 22.09
N LEU A 59 -1.39 -0.18 20.81
CA LEU A 59 -1.81 -1.51 20.33
C LEU A 59 -0.79 -2.62 20.63
N TYR A 60 0.43 -2.25 21.00
CA TYR A 60 1.49 -3.15 21.43
C TYR A 60 2.48 -2.39 22.32
N ASP A 61 3.23 -3.10 23.15
CA ASP A 61 4.38 -2.57 23.86
C ASP A 61 5.64 -2.76 23.00
N SER A 62 6.34 -1.67 22.67
CA SER A 62 7.53 -1.72 21.80
C SER A 62 8.62 -2.62 22.37
N SER A 63 8.82 -2.59 23.69
CA SER A 63 9.86 -3.37 24.36
C SER A 63 9.59 -4.89 24.36
N SER A 64 8.35 -5.30 24.09
CA SER A 64 7.96 -6.72 23.96
C SER A 64 8.09 -7.27 22.53
N CYS A 65 8.30 -6.41 21.53
CA CYS A 65 8.34 -6.83 20.15
C CYS A 65 9.77 -7.23 19.73
N PRO A 66 10.03 -8.48 19.32
CA PRO A 66 11.36 -8.92 18.92
C PRO A 66 11.81 -8.39 17.55
N PHE A 67 10.90 -7.77 16.79
CA PHE A 67 11.15 -7.31 15.43
C PHE A 67 11.44 -5.81 15.34
N ILE A 68 11.27 -5.06 16.44
CA ILE A 68 11.47 -3.62 16.42
C ILE A 68 12.96 -3.28 16.35
N ASP A 69 13.31 -2.32 15.50
CA ASP A 69 14.68 -1.82 15.43
C ASP A 69 14.90 -0.94 16.66
N PRO A 70 16.05 -1.04 17.34
CA PRO A 70 16.35 -0.17 18.46
C PRO A 70 16.17 1.33 18.13
N GLU A 71 16.43 1.78 16.90
CA GLU A 71 16.23 3.18 16.49
C GLU A 71 14.77 3.67 16.66
N PHE A 72 13.79 2.75 16.63
CA PHE A 72 12.37 3.08 16.82
C PHE A 72 11.83 2.79 18.23
N ASP A 73 12.64 2.24 19.14
CA ASP A 73 12.21 1.93 20.51
C ASP A 73 12.53 3.06 21.49
N CYS A 74 11.77 4.16 21.40
CA CYS A 74 11.99 5.35 22.23
C CYS A 74 11.93 5.06 23.74
N ILE A 75 11.11 4.08 24.16
CA ILE A 75 10.97 3.72 25.58
C ILE A 75 12.24 3.05 26.09
N LYS A 76 12.79 2.09 25.33
CA LYS A 76 14.07 1.47 25.64
C LYS A 76 15.21 2.48 25.77
N TYR A 77 15.19 3.55 24.96
CA TYR A 77 16.19 4.62 25.00
C TYR A 77 15.83 5.77 25.94
N GLY A 78 14.93 5.54 26.90
CA GLY A 78 14.76 6.42 28.06
C GLY A 78 13.82 7.62 27.84
N ARG A 79 13.02 7.64 26.77
CA ARG A 79 11.99 8.67 26.61
C ARG A 79 10.98 8.60 27.79
N PRO A 80 10.87 9.65 28.62
CA PRO A 80 10.10 9.57 29.86
C PRO A 80 8.59 9.74 29.65
N ASP A 81 8.18 10.56 28.68
CA ASP A 81 6.76 10.81 28.40
C ASP A 81 6.14 9.64 27.62
N LYS A 82 4.98 9.14 28.07
CA LYS A 82 4.25 8.03 27.41
C LYS A 82 2.93 8.47 26.76
N GLN A 83 2.57 9.75 26.87
CA GLN A 83 1.28 10.26 26.40
C GLN A 83 1.15 10.18 24.87
N TYR A 84 2.25 10.27 24.12
CA TYR A 84 2.26 10.14 22.67
C TYR A 84 1.73 8.78 22.18
N LEU A 85 1.85 7.73 23.01
CA LEU A 85 1.35 6.39 22.71
C LEU A 85 -0.16 6.25 22.90
N LYS A 86 -0.84 7.24 23.52
CA LYS A 86 -2.26 7.16 23.92
C LYS A 86 -3.20 7.81 22.91
N TYR A 87 -2.73 8.11 21.70
CA TYR A 87 -3.54 8.75 20.68
C TYR A 87 -3.91 7.78 19.56
N ARG A 88 -5.16 7.85 19.14
CA ARG A 88 -5.66 7.18 17.94
C ARG A 88 -6.29 8.18 16.99
N TRP A 89 -6.23 7.86 15.71
CA TRP A 89 -6.89 8.65 14.68
C TRP A 89 -8.39 8.33 14.62
N GLN A 90 -9.23 9.37 14.65
CA GLN A 90 -10.68 9.26 14.53
C GLN A 90 -11.16 10.01 13.29
N PRO A 91 -11.57 9.31 12.21
CA PRO A 91 -12.24 9.94 11.08
C PRO A 91 -13.53 10.65 11.52
N LEU A 92 -13.86 11.75 10.86
CA LEU A 92 -15.06 12.54 11.19
C LEU A 92 -16.36 11.80 10.83
N SER A 93 -16.34 11.02 9.74
CA SER A 93 -17.54 10.46 9.13
C SER A 93 -17.77 8.98 9.44
N CYS A 94 -16.86 8.33 10.17
CA CYS A 94 -17.04 6.95 10.63
C CYS A 94 -16.05 6.57 11.73
N ASN A 95 -16.30 5.42 12.36
CA ASN A 95 -15.39 4.80 13.31
C ASN A 95 -14.52 3.75 12.64
N LEU A 96 -13.21 3.79 12.90
CA LEU A 96 -12.31 2.72 12.50
C LEU A 96 -12.46 1.55 13.49
N PRO A 97 -12.55 0.30 13.01
CA PRO A 97 -12.52 -0.85 13.90
C PRO A 97 -11.16 -0.93 14.60
N ARG A 98 -11.15 -1.36 15.86
CA ARG A 98 -9.90 -1.67 16.55
C ARG A 98 -9.18 -2.81 15.82
N PHE A 99 -7.86 -2.67 15.68
CA PHE A 99 -7.05 -3.70 15.06
C PHE A 99 -7.11 -5.01 15.86
N ASN A 100 -7.25 -6.13 15.17
CA ASN A 100 -7.21 -7.48 15.74
C ASN A 100 -6.24 -8.31 14.88
N GLY A 101 -5.07 -8.66 15.44
CA GLY A 101 -4.02 -9.37 14.70
C GLY A 101 -4.40 -10.81 14.33
N LEU A 102 -5.22 -11.48 15.14
CA LEU A 102 -5.70 -12.83 14.83
C LEU A 102 -6.66 -12.82 13.63
N ASP A 103 -7.67 -11.93 13.66
CA ASP A 103 -8.60 -11.75 12.53
C ASP A 103 -7.85 -11.34 11.26
N PHE A 104 -6.83 -10.48 11.39
CA PHE A 104 -5.96 -10.13 10.27
C PHE A 104 -5.27 -11.36 9.69
N LEU A 105 -4.59 -12.16 10.51
CA LEU A 105 -3.86 -13.34 10.06
C LEU A 105 -4.78 -14.39 9.41
N GLU A 106 -5.98 -14.60 9.95
CA GLU A 106 -6.95 -15.52 9.35
C GLU A 106 -7.44 -15.05 7.98
N ARG A 107 -7.75 -13.75 7.83
CA ARG A 107 -8.18 -13.19 6.53
C ARG A 107 -7.07 -13.19 5.49
N TRP A 108 -5.82 -13.11 5.94
CA TRP A 108 -4.63 -13.05 5.09
C TRP A 108 -3.90 -14.39 4.99
N ARG A 109 -4.50 -15.49 5.48
CA ARG A 109 -3.89 -16.83 5.46
C ARG A 109 -3.34 -17.18 4.07
N GLY A 110 -2.06 -17.58 4.03
CA GLY A 110 -1.33 -17.93 2.81
C GLY A 110 -0.96 -16.75 1.89
N LYS A 111 -1.23 -15.49 2.28
CA LYS A 111 -1.00 -14.31 1.44
C LYS A 111 0.32 -13.61 1.73
N ARG A 112 0.74 -12.80 0.76
CA ARG A 112 1.99 -12.02 0.80
C ARG A 112 1.72 -10.53 0.68
N ILE A 113 2.21 -9.76 1.65
CA ILE A 113 2.13 -8.31 1.70
C ILE A 113 3.55 -7.77 1.61
N MET A 114 3.80 -6.82 0.71
CA MET A 114 5.12 -6.21 0.59
C MET A 114 5.05 -4.69 0.72
N PHE A 115 5.84 -4.17 1.65
CA PHE A 115 6.16 -2.76 1.77
C PHE A 115 7.36 -2.45 0.88
N VAL A 116 7.28 -1.40 0.07
CA VAL A 116 8.33 -1.05 -0.91
C VAL A 116 8.64 0.43 -0.80
N GLY A 117 9.84 0.77 -0.35
CA GLY A 117 10.17 2.18 -0.20
C GLY A 117 11.40 2.46 0.66
N ASP A 118 11.42 3.67 1.19
CA ASP A 118 12.46 4.19 2.08
C ASP A 118 12.29 3.72 3.54
N SER A 119 12.95 4.41 4.49
CA SER A 119 12.89 4.10 5.91
C SER A 119 11.47 4.16 6.50
N LEU A 120 10.53 4.88 5.90
CA LEU A 120 9.15 4.94 6.37
C LEU A 120 8.39 3.64 6.05
N SER A 121 8.68 3.00 4.92
CA SER A 121 8.16 1.65 4.63
C SER A 121 8.69 0.63 5.62
N PHE A 122 9.96 0.74 6.02
CA PHE A 122 10.54 -0.11 7.06
C PHE A 122 9.81 0.09 8.40
N ASN A 123 9.60 1.34 8.80
CA ASN A 123 8.89 1.67 10.04
C ASN A 123 7.44 1.14 10.05
N GLN A 124 6.71 1.28 8.94
CA GLN A 124 5.35 0.76 8.83
C GLN A 124 5.31 -0.79 8.83
N TRP A 125 6.26 -1.44 8.17
CA TRP A 125 6.42 -2.91 8.19
C TRP A 125 6.67 -3.43 9.62
N GLN A 126 7.53 -2.76 10.39
CA GLN A 126 7.78 -3.14 11.80
C GLN A 126 6.56 -2.90 12.69
N SER A 127 5.88 -1.77 12.52
CA SER A 127 4.66 -1.48 13.28
C SER A 127 3.60 -2.57 13.09
N LEU A 128 3.32 -2.97 11.84
CA LEU A 128 2.37 -4.05 11.56
C LEU A 128 2.84 -5.39 12.14
N SER A 129 4.13 -5.69 11.99
CA SER A 129 4.73 -6.93 12.53
C SER A 129 4.55 -7.02 14.05
N CYS A 130 4.81 -5.94 14.78
CA CYS A 130 4.66 -5.88 16.23
C CYS A 130 3.20 -5.92 16.68
N MET A 131 2.28 -5.23 15.99
CA MET A 131 0.84 -5.29 16.29
C MET A 131 0.30 -6.73 16.16
N ILE A 132 0.72 -7.45 15.13
CA ILE A 132 0.31 -8.85 14.93
C ILE A 132 0.94 -9.74 16.00
N HIS A 133 2.26 -9.63 16.22
CA HIS A 133 2.94 -10.42 17.25
C HIS A 133 2.32 -10.23 18.63
N SER A 134 2.00 -9.00 19.02
CA SER A 134 1.34 -8.71 20.30
C SER A 134 -0.05 -9.36 20.42
N SER A 135 -0.74 -9.63 19.30
CA SER A 135 -2.04 -10.30 19.30
C SER A 135 -1.93 -11.83 19.34
N VAL A 136 -0.82 -12.39 18.84
CA VAL A 136 -0.55 -13.83 18.76
C VAL A 136 0.91 -14.15 19.16
N PRO A 137 1.31 -13.88 20.41
CA PRO A 137 2.72 -13.90 20.82
C PRO A 137 3.40 -15.27 20.68
N ASN A 138 2.62 -16.35 20.71
CA ASN A 138 3.10 -17.73 20.63
C ASN A 138 3.11 -18.28 19.20
N ALA A 139 2.70 -17.50 18.19
CA ALA A 139 2.75 -17.95 16.81
C ALA A 139 4.20 -18.15 16.35
N ARG A 140 4.46 -19.23 15.61
CA ARG A 140 5.80 -19.47 15.06
C ARG A 140 6.12 -18.45 13.98
N THR A 141 7.31 -17.87 14.06
CA THR A 141 7.77 -16.87 13.10
C THR A 141 9.16 -17.16 12.58
N SER A 142 9.39 -16.91 11.30
CA SER A 142 10.72 -16.91 10.68
C SER A 142 11.03 -15.58 10.00
N LEU A 143 12.24 -15.08 10.21
CA LEU A 143 12.74 -13.84 9.63
C LEU A 143 13.90 -14.14 8.69
N MET A 144 13.76 -13.75 7.42
CA MET A 144 14.81 -13.86 6.41
C MET A 144 15.21 -12.46 5.93
N LYS A 145 16.52 -12.21 5.79
CA LYS A 145 17.08 -11.00 5.20
C LYS A 145 18.01 -11.38 4.05
N SER A 146 17.81 -10.80 2.88
CA SER A 146 18.64 -11.02 1.69
C SER A 146 18.69 -9.75 0.84
N GLY A 147 19.84 -9.07 0.85
CA GLY A 147 20.02 -7.80 0.15
C GLY A 147 18.95 -6.76 0.54
N PRO A 148 18.20 -6.19 -0.43
CA PRO A 148 17.15 -5.21 -0.15
C PRO A 148 15.87 -5.83 0.43
N LEU A 149 15.74 -7.16 0.43
CA LEU A 149 14.54 -7.88 0.83
C LEU A 149 14.64 -8.37 2.29
N SER A 150 13.62 -8.06 3.09
CA SER A 150 13.35 -8.71 4.37
C SER A 150 11.98 -9.39 4.33
N SER A 151 11.83 -10.55 4.95
CA SER A 151 10.57 -11.30 5.00
C SER A 151 10.36 -11.87 6.39
N LEU A 152 9.30 -11.43 7.07
CA LEU A 152 8.79 -12.03 8.29
C LEU A 152 7.59 -12.92 7.92
N THR A 153 7.65 -14.20 8.30
CA THR A 153 6.58 -15.17 8.05
C THR A 153 5.92 -15.55 9.37
N PHE A 154 4.59 -15.46 9.46
CA PHE A 154 3.80 -16.08 10.52
C PHE A 154 3.40 -17.48 10.07
N GLU A 155 4.18 -18.49 10.48
CA GLU A 155 4.19 -19.83 9.88
C GLU A 155 2.86 -20.57 10.04
N ASP A 156 2.22 -20.45 11.20
CA ASP A 156 0.95 -21.11 11.50
C ASP A 156 -0.21 -20.60 10.61
N TYR A 157 0.00 -19.46 9.94
CA TYR A 157 -0.96 -18.82 9.05
C TYR A 157 -0.46 -18.74 7.60
N GLY A 158 0.81 -19.05 7.34
CA GLY A 158 1.43 -18.86 6.03
C GLY A 158 1.45 -17.41 5.53
N VAL A 159 1.25 -16.42 6.42
CA VAL A 159 1.24 -14.99 6.05
C VAL A 159 2.66 -14.46 6.01
N LYS A 160 3.02 -13.78 4.91
CA LYS A 160 4.35 -13.15 4.75
C LYS A 160 4.23 -11.65 4.72
N LEU A 161 4.91 -10.99 5.65
CA LEU A 161 5.15 -9.55 5.65
C LEU A 161 6.55 -9.29 5.12
N MET A 162 6.63 -8.70 3.93
CA MET A 162 7.87 -8.46 3.20
C MET A 162 8.17 -6.97 3.16
N LEU A 163 9.45 -6.62 3.15
CA LEU A 163 9.95 -5.28 2.94
C LEU A 163 10.99 -5.33 1.83
N TYR A 164 10.80 -4.51 0.80
CA TYR A 164 11.81 -4.27 -0.22
C TYR A 164 12.30 -2.82 -0.12
N ARG A 165 13.55 -2.65 0.30
CA ARG A 165 14.14 -1.32 0.48
C ARG A 165 14.56 -0.73 -0.86
N THR A 166 13.92 0.38 -1.24
CA THR A 166 14.30 1.21 -2.38
C THR A 166 13.88 2.65 -2.11
N THR A 167 14.88 3.52 -1.96
CA THR A 167 14.64 4.88 -1.49
C THR A 167 13.76 5.70 -2.45
N TYR A 168 13.94 5.50 -3.77
CA TYR A 168 13.34 6.33 -4.82
C TYR A 168 12.32 5.60 -5.67
N LEU A 169 12.11 4.29 -5.42
CA LEU A 169 11.41 3.32 -6.30
C LEU A 169 12.13 3.10 -7.64
N VAL A 170 12.52 4.17 -8.33
CA VAL A 170 13.37 4.15 -9.52
C VAL A 170 14.83 3.84 -9.18
N ASP A 171 15.58 3.45 -10.20
CA ASP A 171 16.93 2.92 -10.02
C ASP A 171 17.93 4.04 -9.70
N LEU A 172 18.69 3.85 -8.61
CA LEU A 172 19.91 4.59 -8.32
C LEU A 172 21.10 3.65 -8.52
N VAL A 173 21.87 3.87 -9.58
CA VAL A 173 22.93 2.95 -10.02
C VAL A 173 24.29 3.65 -10.05
N LYS A 174 25.37 2.87 -9.93
CA LYS A 174 26.73 3.36 -10.15
C LYS A 174 27.12 3.11 -11.60
N GLU A 175 27.42 4.18 -12.32
CA GLU A 175 27.89 4.20 -13.71
C GLU A 175 29.33 4.76 -13.76
N ASN A 176 29.96 4.72 -14.94
CA ASN A 176 31.31 5.26 -15.14
C ASN A 176 31.42 6.76 -14.80
N VAL A 177 30.33 7.51 -14.94
CA VAL A 177 30.25 8.95 -14.63
C VAL A 177 29.97 9.24 -13.15
N GLY A 178 29.67 8.22 -12.34
CA GLY A 178 29.28 8.36 -10.93
C GLY A 178 27.94 7.71 -10.60
N ARG A 179 27.32 8.09 -9.49
CA ARG A 179 25.99 7.62 -9.08
C ARG A 179 24.91 8.35 -9.87
N VAL A 180 24.05 7.60 -10.56
CA VAL A 180 23.03 8.13 -11.46
C VAL A 180 21.65 7.72 -10.97
N LEU A 181 20.80 8.70 -10.67
CA LEU A 181 19.37 8.47 -10.44
C LEU A 181 18.66 8.40 -11.79
N LYS A 182 18.24 7.20 -12.22
CA LYS A 182 17.57 6.95 -13.50
C LYS A 182 16.05 7.04 -13.35
N LEU A 183 15.46 8.17 -13.74
CA LEU A 183 14.04 8.44 -13.50
C LEU A 183 13.08 7.58 -14.33
N ASP A 184 13.55 6.95 -15.41
CA ASP A 184 12.74 6.13 -16.31
C ASP A 184 13.02 4.61 -16.19
N SER A 185 13.66 4.17 -15.10
CA SER A 185 14.04 2.76 -14.92
C SER A 185 13.66 2.22 -13.53
N ILE A 186 13.11 0.99 -13.52
CA ILE A 186 12.73 0.25 -12.31
C ILE A 186 13.11 -1.24 -12.49
N GLN A 187 14.40 -1.56 -12.44
CA GLN A 187 14.88 -2.94 -12.53
C GLN A 187 14.43 -3.78 -11.32
N SER A 188 14.40 -3.15 -10.14
CA SER A 188 13.96 -3.78 -8.89
C SER A 188 12.50 -4.25 -8.92
N GLY A 189 11.69 -3.76 -9.87
CA GLY A 189 10.27 -4.05 -9.94
C GLY A 189 9.93 -5.53 -10.06
N ASN A 190 10.82 -6.34 -10.65
CA ASN A 190 10.60 -7.78 -10.76
C ASN A 190 10.41 -8.47 -9.41
N ALA A 191 11.02 -7.97 -8.34
CA ALA A 191 10.87 -8.52 -7.00
C ALA A 191 9.48 -8.27 -6.38
N TRP A 192 8.73 -7.28 -6.88
CA TRP A 192 7.44 -6.85 -6.32
C TRP A 192 6.25 -7.61 -6.93
N LYS A 193 6.49 -8.37 -8.00
CA LYS A 193 5.44 -9.11 -8.70
C LYS A 193 4.88 -10.26 -7.85
N GLY A 194 3.61 -10.57 -8.06
CA GLY A 194 2.95 -11.71 -7.42
C GLY A 194 2.54 -11.51 -5.96
N MET A 195 2.66 -10.30 -5.41
CA MET A 195 2.16 -9.99 -4.07
C MET A 195 0.63 -9.86 -4.07
N ASP A 196 -0.02 -10.24 -2.96
CA ASP A 196 -1.46 -9.98 -2.75
C ASP A 196 -1.71 -8.50 -2.39
N MET A 197 -0.71 -7.85 -1.78
CA MET A 197 -0.75 -6.43 -1.46
C MET A 197 0.64 -5.80 -1.61
N LEU A 198 0.66 -4.63 -2.26
CA LEU A 198 1.82 -3.76 -2.37
C LEU A 198 1.53 -2.43 -1.68
N ILE A 199 2.42 -2.01 -0.79
CA ILE A 199 2.34 -0.73 -0.08
C ILE A 199 3.63 0.04 -0.40
N PHE A 200 3.52 1.02 -1.28
CA PHE A 200 4.65 1.83 -1.71
C PHE A 200 4.80 3.09 -0.86
N ASN A 201 6.03 3.54 -0.66
CA ASN A 201 6.33 4.87 -0.16
C ASN A 201 7.61 5.40 -0.78
N THR A 202 7.65 6.69 -1.09
CA THR A 202 8.91 7.39 -1.37
C THR A 202 8.68 8.88 -1.22
N TRP A 203 9.50 9.56 -0.42
CA TRP A 203 9.54 11.02 -0.35
C TRP A 203 10.77 11.53 0.39
N HIS A 204 11.07 10.92 1.55
CA HIS A 204 11.93 11.51 2.58
C HIS A 204 13.30 11.93 2.05
N TRP A 205 13.83 11.18 1.08
CA TRP A 205 15.15 11.39 0.50
C TRP A 205 15.17 12.21 -0.80
N TRP A 206 14.01 12.57 -1.36
CA TRP A 206 13.95 13.35 -2.60
C TRP A 206 14.36 14.80 -2.39
N THR A 207 14.22 15.32 -1.18
CA THR A 207 14.53 16.73 -0.87
C THR A 207 15.98 16.95 -0.45
N HIS A 208 16.78 15.89 -0.32
CA HIS A 208 18.20 16.00 0.05
C HIS A 208 19.01 16.75 -1.02
N THR A 209 19.95 17.58 -0.55
CA THR A 209 20.84 18.41 -1.38
C THR A 209 22.24 18.44 -0.79
N GLY A 210 23.23 18.91 -1.58
CA GLY A 210 24.60 19.04 -1.11
C GLY A 210 25.20 17.70 -0.67
N ARG A 211 25.75 17.65 0.54
CA ARG A 211 26.46 16.46 1.07
C ARG A 211 25.54 15.25 1.31
N THR A 212 24.24 15.46 1.50
CA THR A 212 23.27 14.37 1.76
C THR A 212 22.61 13.84 0.49
N GLN A 213 22.91 14.44 -0.67
CA GLN A 213 22.42 13.98 -1.97
C GLN A 213 23.10 12.65 -2.36
N PRO A 214 22.33 11.59 -2.63
CA PRO A 214 22.92 10.28 -2.90
C PRO A 214 23.25 10.02 -4.38
N TRP A 215 22.90 10.94 -5.28
CA TRP A 215 23.28 10.87 -6.70
C TRP A 215 24.28 11.98 -7.07
N ASP A 216 25.12 11.71 -8.06
CA ASP A 216 26.03 12.68 -8.66
C ASP A 216 25.44 13.29 -9.93
N TYR A 217 24.49 12.58 -10.56
CA TYR A 217 23.75 12.96 -11.77
C TYR A 217 22.32 12.41 -11.74
N VAL A 218 21.42 13.07 -12.49
CA VAL A 218 20.05 12.61 -12.75
C VAL A 218 19.90 12.32 -14.23
N GLN A 219 19.38 11.15 -14.57
CA GLN A 219 19.09 10.77 -15.94
C GLN A 219 17.57 10.79 -16.18
N ASP A 220 17.16 11.53 -17.21
CA ASP A 220 15.79 11.56 -17.76
C ASP A 220 15.89 11.16 -19.23
N ARG A 221 15.43 9.95 -19.52
CA ARG A 221 15.55 9.24 -20.79
C ARG A 221 17.01 9.10 -21.19
N ASN A 222 17.40 9.78 -22.28
CA ASN A 222 18.75 9.74 -22.83
C ASN A 222 19.58 10.99 -22.47
N LYS A 223 19.06 11.84 -21.57
CA LYS A 223 19.74 13.06 -21.15
C LYS A 223 20.24 12.92 -19.71
N LEU A 224 21.51 13.25 -19.53
CA LEU A 224 22.18 13.26 -18.22
C LEU A 224 22.28 14.71 -17.75
N TYR A 225 21.81 14.96 -16.53
CA TYR A 225 21.82 16.26 -15.88
C TYR A 225 22.70 16.20 -14.64
N LYS A 226 23.46 17.28 -14.37
CA LYS A 226 24.24 17.34 -13.13
C LYS A 226 23.33 17.37 -11.91
N ASP A 227 22.21 18.06 -12.03
CA ASP A 227 21.15 18.03 -11.04
C ASP A 227 19.78 18.37 -11.65
N MET A 228 18.70 18.14 -10.90
CA MET A 228 17.34 18.43 -11.33
C MET A 228 16.50 18.98 -10.18
N ASN A 229 15.54 19.87 -10.46
CA ASN A 229 14.54 20.30 -9.49
C ASN A 229 13.86 19.07 -8.86
N ARG A 230 13.77 19.04 -7.52
CA ARG A 230 13.31 17.86 -6.77
C ARG A 230 11.88 17.44 -7.08
N LEU A 231 10.98 18.40 -7.25
CA LEU A 231 9.59 18.12 -7.59
C LEU A 231 9.45 17.60 -9.02
N ILE A 232 10.27 18.12 -9.95
CA ILE A 232 10.31 17.60 -11.33
C ILE A 232 10.85 16.17 -11.36
N ALA A 233 11.94 15.91 -10.64
CA ALA A 233 12.52 14.57 -10.54
C ALA A 233 11.53 13.58 -9.90
N TYR A 234 10.89 13.98 -8.79
CA TYR A 234 9.87 13.20 -8.10
C TYR A 234 8.68 12.88 -9.01
N TYR A 235 8.14 13.89 -9.70
CA TYR A 235 7.03 13.72 -10.63
C TYR A 235 7.37 12.72 -11.76
N LYS A 236 8.57 12.83 -12.34
CA LYS A 236 9.04 11.90 -13.39
C LYS A 236 9.22 10.49 -12.85
N GLY A 237 9.88 10.33 -11.70
CA GLY A 237 10.07 9.02 -11.07
C GLY A 237 8.75 8.35 -10.71
N LEU A 238 7.80 9.08 -10.13
CA LEU A 238 6.46 8.55 -9.84
C LEU A 238 5.66 8.26 -11.11
N THR A 239 5.84 9.01 -12.19
CA THR A 239 5.22 8.69 -13.47
C THR A 239 5.71 7.33 -13.99
N THR A 240 7.01 7.05 -13.86
CA THR A 240 7.60 5.76 -14.20
C THR A 240 7.06 4.64 -13.32
N TRP A 241 6.99 4.86 -12.00
CA TRP A 241 6.39 3.90 -11.07
C TRP A 241 4.92 3.60 -11.38
N ALA A 242 4.11 4.62 -11.64
CA ALA A 242 2.69 4.45 -11.97
C ALA A 242 2.51 3.61 -13.26
N ARG A 243 3.35 3.85 -14.27
CA ARG A 243 3.39 3.02 -15.49
C ARG A 243 3.80 1.59 -15.19
N TRP A 244 4.81 1.39 -14.34
CA TRP A 244 5.23 0.06 -13.92
C TRP A 244 4.07 -0.70 -13.26
N VAL A 245 3.32 -0.06 -12.35
CA VAL A 245 2.15 -0.66 -11.71
C VAL A 245 1.10 -1.05 -12.75
N ASN A 246 0.73 -0.13 -13.64
CA ASN A 246 -0.28 -0.37 -14.68
C ASN A 246 0.08 -1.54 -15.62
N ILE A 247 1.36 -1.76 -15.89
CA ILE A 247 1.84 -2.81 -16.79
C ILE A 247 1.98 -4.16 -16.06
N ASN A 248 2.39 -4.15 -14.79
CA ASN A 248 2.86 -5.36 -14.12
C ASN A 248 1.92 -5.89 -13.01
N VAL A 249 0.89 -5.13 -12.63
CA VAL A 249 -0.01 -5.49 -11.53
C VAL A 249 -1.43 -5.73 -12.04
N ASP A 250 -1.96 -6.92 -11.75
CA ASP A 250 -3.35 -7.27 -11.99
C ASP A 250 -4.22 -6.81 -10.80
N PRO A 251 -5.07 -5.77 -10.96
CA PRO A 251 -5.86 -5.22 -9.86
C PRO A 251 -6.95 -6.16 -9.36
N SER A 252 -7.27 -7.25 -10.08
CA SER A 252 -8.17 -8.29 -9.59
C SER A 252 -7.52 -9.20 -8.55
N LYS A 253 -6.18 -9.25 -8.51
CA LYS A 253 -5.39 -10.13 -7.64
C LYS A 253 -4.61 -9.37 -6.57
N THR A 254 -4.07 -8.21 -6.93
CA THR A 254 -3.16 -7.44 -6.08
C THR A 254 -3.78 -6.11 -5.70
N LYS A 255 -3.79 -5.80 -4.40
CA LYS A 255 -4.14 -4.47 -3.91
C LYS A 255 -2.90 -3.58 -3.89
N VAL A 256 -3.01 -2.35 -4.38
CA VAL A 256 -1.91 -1.38 -4.38
C VAL A 256 -2.27 -0.17 -3.53
N PHE A 257 -1.36 0.20 -2.63
CA PHE A 257 -1.43 1.39 -1.81
C PHE A 257 -0.16 2.23 -2.00
N PHE A 258 -0.30 3.53 -1.82
CA PHE A 258 0.82 4.45 -1.73
C PHE A 258 0.68 5.27 -0.44
N GLN A 259 1.61 5.10 0.49
CA GLN A 259 1.71 5.91 1.69
C GLN A 259 2.17 7.31 1.29
N GLY A 260 1.39 8.33 1.66
CA GLY A 260 1.73 9.72 1.40
C GLY A 260 2.99 10.20 2.14
N ILE A 261 3.26 11.48 1.97
CA ILE A 261 4.42 12.15 2.58
C ILE A 261 4.33 12.11 4.10
N SER A 262 5.37 11.60 4.77
CA SER A 262 5.52 11.77 6.22
C SER A 262 6.15 13.14 6.49
N PRO A 263 5.54 13.99 7.33
CA PRO A 263 6.09 15.28 7.67
C PRO A 263 7.35 15.16 8.54
N THR A 264 8.24 16.12 8.41
CA THR A 264 9.35 16.38 9.34
C THR A 264 8.96 17.53 10.26
N HIS A 265 9.45 17.52 11.49
CA HIS A 265 9.14 18.54 12.51
C HIS A 265 10.38 19.31 12.95
N TYR A 266 11.33 19.53 12.02
CA TYR A 266 12.44 20.46 12.24
C TYR A 266 11.94 21.89 12.03
N GLU A 267 12.44 22.82 12.83
CA GLU A 267 12.28 24.26 12.64
C GLU A 267 13.34 24.81 11.67
#